data_AF-A0A819UWD3-F1
#
_entry.id   AF-A0A819UWD3-F1
#
_cell.length_a   1.000
_cell.length_b   1.000
_cell.length_c   1.000
_cell.angle_alpha   90.00
_cell.angle_beta   90.00
_cell.angle_gamma   90.00
#
_symmetry.space_group_name_H-M   'P 1'
#
loop_
_entity.id
_entity.type
_entity.pdbx_description
1 polymer ?
#
loop_
_entity_poly.entity_id
_entity_poly.type
_entity_poly.pdbx_seq_one_letter_code
_entity_poly.pdbx_strand_id
1 'polypeptide(L)'
;MKQLIAKQCKGQNPNERELFHETKGEAIDGILNDGFDDRYWGPNFGKGKWGHGAYFTDNPSVSHRYTEANPLDQTHIIYYNKVVLGKESILNELNNELISAR
;
A
#
# COMPACT_ATOMS: atom_id res chain seq x y z
N MET A 1 -8.64 15.09 -6.51
CA MET A 1 -9.08 13.86 -5.80
C MET A 1 -9.17 14.05 -4.29
N LYS A 2 -8.11 14.48 -3.58
CA LYS A 2 -8.11 14.70 -2.12
C LYS A 2 -9.29 15.52 -1.58
N GLN A 3 -9.64 16.64 -2.22
CA GLN A 3 -10.78 17.47 -1.81
C GLN A 3 -12.15 16.77 -1.96
N LEU A 4 -12.27 15.84 -2.91
CA LEU A 4 -13.50 15.04 -3.07
C LEU A 4 -13.61 13.98 -1.98
N ILE A 5 -12.51 13.30 -1.66
CA ILE A 5 -12.44 12.33 -0.55
C ILE A 5 -12.70 13.01 0.79
N ALA A 6 -12.10 14.19 1.01
CA ALA A 6 -12.30 14.99 2.22
C ALA A 6 -13.78 15.25 2.49
N LYS A 7 -14.58 15.60 1.47
CA LYS A 7 -16.02 15.83 1.60
C LYS A 7 -16.80 14.61 2.13
N GLN A 8 -16.28 13.40 1.95
CA GLN A 8 -16.90 12.15 2.42
C GLN A 8 -16.43 11.74 3.83
N CYS A 9 -15.46 12.46 4.40
CA CYS A 9 -14.83 12.14 5.68
C CYS A 9 -15.30 13.08 6.80
N LYS A 10 -15.27 12.59 8.05
CA LYS A 10 -15.65 13.37 9.23
C LYS A 10 -14.74 14.60 9.35
N GLY A 11 -15.34 15.78 9.49
CA GLY A 11 -14.59 17.04 9.66
C GLY A 11 -13.79 17.48 8.44
N GLN A 12 -14.10 16.97 7.25
CA GLN A 12 -13.36 17.25 6.01
C GLN A 12 -11.86 16.89 6.07
N ASN A 13 -11.48 15.99 6.98
CA ASN A 13 -10.13 15.46 7.05
C ASN A 13 -10.05 14.18 6.20
N PRO A 14 -9.29 14.16 5.09
CA PRO A 14 -9.20 13.00 4.21
C PRO A 14 -8.29 11.89 4.78
N ASN A 15 -7.83 12.02 6.03
CA ASN A 15 -6.99 11.04 6.71
C ASN A 15 -5.73 10.70 5.90
N GLU A 16 -4.93 11.73 5.60
CA GLU A 16 -3.66 11.55 4.92
C GLU A 16 -2.59 11.07 5.90
N ARG A 17 -1.87 10.02 5.53
CA ARG A 17 -0.77 9.45 6.31
C ARG A 17 0.47 9.32 5.48
N GLU A 18 1.61 9.41 6.14
CA GLU A 18 2.91 9.09 5.55
C GLU A 18 3.23 7.62 5.86
N LEU A 19 3.30 6.78 4.82
CA LEU A 19 3.41 5.33 4.93
C LEU A 19 4.49 4.77 4.01
N PHE A 20 5.02 3.62 4.40
CA PHE A 20 6.01 2.86 3.66
C PHE A 20 5.34 1.84 2.74
N HIS A 21 5.97 1.58 1.59
CA HIS A 21 5.64 0.49 0.68
C HIS A 21 6.92 -0.21 0.24
N GLU A 22 7.01 -1.48 0.60
CA GLU A 22 7.99 -2.44 0.13
C GLU A 22 7.66 -2.93 -1.28
N THR A 23 8.67 -3.13 -2.10
CA THR A 23 8.51 -3.86 -3.37
C THR A 23 9.84 -4.50 -3.76
N LYS A 24 9.88 -5.19 -4.90
CA LYS A 24 11.06 -5.93 -5.36
C LYS A 24 11.14 -6.06 -6.87
N GLY A 25 12.36 -6.28 -7.36
CA GLY A 25 12.62 -6.55 -8.77
C GLY A 25 12.06 -5.48 -9.70
N GLU A 26 11.45 -5.91 -10.80
CA GLU A 26 10.91 -5.02 -11.84
C GLU A 26 9.78 -4.11 -11.34
N ALA A 27 9.13 -4.44 -10.22
CA ALA A 27 8.08 -3.60 -9.64
C ALA A 27 8.63 -2.31 -9.01
N ILE A 28 9.93 -2.23 -8.71
CA ILE A 28 10.58 -0.98 -8.30
C ILE A 28 10.46 0.03 -9.44
N ASP A 29 10.98 -0.31 -10.61
CA ASP A 29 10.96 0.59 -11.78
C ASP A 29 9.54 0.82 -12.30
N GLY A 30 8.67 -0.20 -12.25
CA GLY A 30 7.26 -0.05 -12.63
C GLY A 30 6.53 1.00 -11.78
N ILE A 31 6.65 0.93 -10.45
CA ILE A 31 6.04 1.92 -9.56
C ILE A 31 6.66 3.31 -9.75
N LEU A 32 7.97 3.39 -9.99
CA LEU A 32 8.65 4.67 -10.22
C LEU A 32 8.13 5.37 -11.49
N ASN A 33 7.94 4.62 -12.58
CA ASN A 33 7.58 5.16 -13.88
C ASN A 33 6.07 5.38 -14.03
N ASP A 34 5.26 4.45 -13.55
CA ASP A 34 3.81 4.39 -13.82
C ASP A 34 2.94 4.61 -12.58
N GLY A 35 3.54 4.63 -11.38
CA GLY A 35 2.84 4.73 -10.10
C GLY A 35 2.23 3.41 -9.64
N PHE A 36 1.39 3.49 -8.61
CA PHE A 36 0.66 2.32 -8.10
C PHE A 36 -0.51 1.98 -9.01
N ASP A 37 -0.51 0.77 -9.57
CA ASP A 37 -1.54 0.28 -10.48
C ASP A 37 -2.15 -1.02 -9.93
N ASP A 38 -3.45 -0.97 -9.65
CA ASP A 38 -4.20 -2.06 -9.05
C ASP A 38 -4.41 -3.25 -10.00
N ARG A 39 -4.16 -3.10 -11.30
CA ARG A 39 -4.19 -4.18 -12.30
C ARG A 39 -2.97 -5.10 -12.20
N TYR A 40 -1.85 -4.58 -11.70
CA TYR A 40 -0.60 -5.32 -11.52
C TYR A 40 -0.47 -5.93 -10.12
N TRP A 41 -1.59 -6.29 -9.50
CA TRP A 41 -1.62 -7.11 -8.30
C TRP A 41 -1.05 -8.51 -8.61
N GLY A 42 0.01 -8.91 -7.92
CA GLY A 42 0.85 -10.03 -8.35
C GLY A 42 0.17 -11.42 -8.33
N PRO A 43 0.19 -12.20 -9.42
CA PRO A 43 -0.33 -13.58 -9.45
C PRO A 43 0.49 -14.56 -8.60
N ASN A 44 1.75 -14.24 -8.28
CA ASN A 44 2.62 -15.02 -7.38
C ASN A 44 2.43 -14.70 -5.89
N PHE A 45 1.57 -13.73 -5.55
CA PHE A 45 1.40 -13.22 -4.17
C PHE A 45 0.03 -13.52 -3.56
N GLY A 46 -0.75 -14.40 -4.20
CA GLY A 46 -2.12 -14.71 -3.79
C GLY A 46 -3.02 -13.46 -3.84
N LYS A 47 -4.30 -13.63 -3.52
CA LYS A 47 -5.06 -12.46 -3.06
C LYS A 47 -4.29 -11.91 -1.87
N GLY A 48 -3.87 -10.65 -1.92
CA GLY A 48 -3.36 -9.99 -0.73
C GLY A 48 -4.37 -10.19 0.40
N LYS A 49 -3.92 -10.17 1.66
CA LYS A 49 -4.74 -10.57 2.83
C LYS A 49 -6.13 -9.92 2.88
N TRP A 50 -6.28 -8.75 2.24
CA TRP A 50 -7.51 -7.96 2.19
C TRP A 50 -8.01 -7.68 0.76
N GLY A 51 -7.56 -8.40 -0.25
CA GLY A 51 -7.97 -8.25 -1.66
C GLY A 51 -6.94 -7.54 -2.55
N HIS A 52 -7.39 -7.04 -3.71
CA HIS A 52 -6.52 -6.39 -4.69
C HIS A 52 -6.34 -4.91 -4.36
N GLY A 53 -5.10 -4.42 -4.43
CA GLY A 53 -4.76 -3.03 -4.17
C GLY A 53 -3.30 -2.86 -3.74
N ALA A 54 -2.92 -1.62 -3.45
CA ALA A 54 -1.62 -1.29 -2.89
C ALA A 54 -1.65 -1.40 -1.36
N TYR A 55 -0.62 -2.05 -0.80
CA TYR A 55 -0.48 -2.29 0.64
C TYR A 55 0.57 -1.35 1.20
N PHE A 56 0.31 -0.80 2.38
CA PHE A 56 1.21 0.14 3.03
C PHE A 56 1.37 -0.21 4.50
N THR A 57 2.49 0.20 5.11
CA THR A 57 2.75 0.04 6.54
C THR A 57 3.27 1.33 7.15
N ASP A 58 2.97 1.55 8.43
CA ASP A 58 3.54 2.63 9.23
C ASP A 58 4.81 2.20 9.98
N ASN A 59 5.20 0.92 9.87
CA ASN A 59 6.38 0.37 10.51
C ASN A 59 7.45 0.03 9.45
N PRO A 60 8.55 0.79 9.39
CA PRO A 60 9.61 0.56 8.39
C PRO A 60 10.29 -0.81 8.57
N SER A 61 10.32 -1.37 9.79
CA SER A 61 10.88 -2.70 10.04
C SER A 61 10.02 -3.82 9.47
N VAL A 62 8.70 -3.63 9.37
CA VAL A 62 7.81 -4.56 8.67
C VAL A 62 8.10 -4.47 7.19
N SER A 63 8.15 -3.25 6.64
CA SER A 63 8.44 -3.01 5.22
C SER A 63 9.76 -3.64 4.79
N HIS A 64 10.83 -3.43 5.56
CA HIS A 64 12.15 -3.99 5.27
C HIS A 64 12.15 -5.52 5.13
N ARG A 65 11.36 -6.26 5.93
CA ARG A 65 11.28 -7.73 5.83
C ARG A 65 10.72 -8.23 4.51
N TYR A 66 9.92 -7.40 3.82
CA TYR A 66 9.29 -7.75 2.55
C TYR A 66 10.02 -7.16 1.33
N THR A 67 11.06 -6.35 1.55
CA THR A 67 11.98 -5.92 0.48
C THR A 67 13.03 -6.98 0.20
N GLU A 68 13.34 -7.19 -1.07
CA GLU A 68 14.50 -7.99 -1.48
C GLU A 68 15.71 -7.08 -1.67
N ALA A 69 16.86 -7.53 -1.18
CA ALA A 69 18.12 -6.86 -1.40
C ALA A 69 18.48 -6.92 -2.89
N ASN A 70 18.95 -5.81 -3.45
CA ASN A 70 19.53 -5.81 -4.79
C ASN A 70 20.72 -6.80 -4.80
N PRO A 71 20.73 -7.78 -5.72
CA PRO A 71 21.78 -8.80 -5.75
C PRO A 71 23.20 -8.23 -5.95
N LEU A 72 23.33 -7.05 -6.55
CA LEU A 72 24.61 -6.45 -6.90
C LEU A 72 25.28 -5.71 -5.73
N ASP A 73 24.51 -4.95 -4.95
CA ASP A 73 25.05 -4.04 -3.92
C ASP A 73 24.41 -4.22 -2.54
N GLN A 74 23.51 -5.19 -2.39
CA GLN A 74 22.75 -5.49 -1.17
C GLN A 74 21.88 -4.34 -0.67
N THR A 75 21.60 -3.35 -1.52
CA THR A 75 20.71 -2.24 -1.14
C THR A 75 19.26 -2.67 -1.11
N HIS A 76 18.49 -2.08 -0.20
CA HIS A 76 17.04 -2.26 -0.13
C HIS A 76 16.35 -0.96 -0.54
N ILE A 77 15.33 -1.07 -1.38
CA ILE A 77 14.53 0.07 -1.82
C ILE A 77 13.15 -0.01 -1.17
N ILE A 78 12.78 1.07 -0.48
CA ILE A 78 11.47 1.25 0.17
C ILE A 78 10.89 2.58 -0.32
N TYR A 79 9.63 2.59 -0.72
CA TYR A 79 8.92 3.81 -1.03
C TYR A 79 8.32 4.44 0.21
N TYR A 80 8.45 5.76 0.35
CA TYR A 80 7.80 6.55 1.39
C TYR A 80 6.80 7.51 0.74
N ASN A 81 5.52 7.36 1.08
CA ASN A 81 4.41 7.92 0.34
C ASN A 81 3.46 8.71 1.24
N LYS A 82 2.88 9.78 0.71
CA LYS A 82 1.66 10.38 1.28
C LYS A 82 0.45 9.68 0.72
N VAL A 83 -0.27 8.96 1.57
CA VAL A 83 -1.43 8.13 1.22
C VAL A 83 -2.68 8.75 1.81
N VAL A 84 -3.69 9.00 0.97
CA VAL A 84 -5.00 9.51 1.39
C VAL A 84 -5.93 8.33 1.67
N LEU A 85 -6.16 8.01 2.95
CA LEU A 85 -6.95 6.82 3.32
C LEU A 85 -8.46 7.05 3.24
N GLY A 86 -8.90 8.29 3.43
CA GLY A 86 -10.32 8.63 3.48
C GLY A 86 -11.03 7.97 4.66
N LYS A 87 -12.24 7.46 4.41
CA LYS A 87 -13.02 6.73 5.41
C LYS A 87 -12.56 5.28 5.46
N GLU A 88 -12.00 4.89 6.59
CA GLU A 88 -11.46 3.55 6.79
C GLU A 88 -12.54 2.54 7.20
N SER A 89 -12.36 1.31 6.71
CA SER A 89 -13.00 0.12 7.28
C SER A 89 -11.93 -0.66 8.05
N ILE A 90 -12.12 -0.84 9.35
CA ILE A 90 -11.11 -1.45 10.23
C ILE A 90 -11.38 -2.94 10.36
N LEU A 91 -10.39 -3.77 10.01
CA LEU A 91 -10.42 -5.20 10.26
C LEU A 91 -9.68 -5.55 11.55
N ASN A 92 -10.26 -6.45 12.33
CA ASN A 92 -9.67 -7.01 13.54
C ASN A 92 -10.17 -8.45 13.76
N GLU A 93 -9.80 -9.06 14.88
CA GLU A 93 -10.22 -10.43 15.23
C GLU A 93 -11.74 -10.62 15.35
N LEU A 94 -12.50 -9.55 15.58
CA LEU A 94 -13.96 -9.54 15.66
C LEU A 94 -14.63 -9.11 14.33
N ASN A 95 -13.87 -8.57 13.38
CA ASN A 95 -14.35 -8.05 12.10
C ASN A 95 -13.33 -8.35 10.99
N ASN A 96 -13.32 -9.60 10.52
CA ASN A 96 -12.29 -10.13 9.61
C ASN A 96 -12.80 -10.51 8.20
N GLU A 97 -14.08 -10.32 7.93
CA GLU A 97 -14.72 -10.74 6.66
C GLU A 97 -14.69 -9.66 5.56
N LEU A 98 -14.15 -8.47 5.86
CA LEU A 98 -14.05 -7.39 4.89
C LEU A 98 -12.97 -7.72 3.84
N ILE A 99 -13.36 -7.72 2.58
CA ILE A 99 -12.46 -7.82 1.43
C ILE A 99 -12.61 -6.59 0.56
N SER A 100 -11.52 -6.13 -0.04
CA SER A 100 -11.55 -5.11 -1.09
C SER A 100 -12.58 -5.47 -2.16
N ALA A 101 -13.29 -4.46 -2.68
CA ALA A 101 -14.18 -4.64 -3.81
C ALA A 101 -13.40 -5.26 -5.00
N ARG A 102 -14.09 -6.13 -5.74
CA ARG A 102 -13.54 -6.76 -6.95
C ARG A 102 -13.51 -5.79 -8.12
#